data_AF-A0A7S1S1T6-F1
#
_entry.id   AF-A0A7S1S1T6-F1
#
_cell.length_a   1.000
_cell.length_b   1.000
_cell.length_c   1.000
_cell.angle_alpha   90.00
_cell.angle_beta   90.00
_cell.angle_gamma   90.00
#
_symmetry.space_group_name_H-M   'P 1'
#
loop_
_entity.id
_entity.type
_entity.pdbx_description
1 polymer ?
#
loop_
_entity_poly.entity_id
_entity_poly.type
_entity_poly.pdbx_seq_one_letter_code
_entity_poly.pdbx_strand_id
1 'polypeptide(L)'
;ESLRESSADLADLGLTFRLHLTNMYWLGRYSLFTPHEHTLDAALVPWRRFAELQDRLVRRRNSLPGGRALGMCHHTHTLLRHTPPQLEAHWSEFHDAYVDAWVASGKDRDAVAGRIRRYVEANSSYRERRMESWNAVRMRQEERDQVRAQKRAATAQRRAERRECKSMAREDARGLLRRQRDGKAVAGARAKLQKLVSRWQRSEARRELRRRAGRAEEERSRLRRQRAARNERWRWLHRRDLTMAEILGSGSAQKTPPAER
;
A
#
# COMPACT_ATOMS: atom_id res chain seq x y z
N GLU A 1 -46.31 -19.36 45.90
CA GLU A 1 -46.75 -20.68 46.40
C GLU A 1 -48.09 -20.61 47.16
N SER A 2 -48.33 -19.58 47.98
CA SER A 2 -49.58 -19.40 48.76
C SER A 2 -50.93 -19.34 48.00
N LEU A 3 -50.96 -19.19 46.67
CA LEU A 3 -52.21 -19.18 45.88
C LEU A 3 -52.54 -20.55 45.24
N ARG A 4 -51.62 -21.52 45.27
CA ARG A 4 -51.89 -22.87 44.75
C ARG A 4 -52.60 -23.77 45.75
N GLU A 5 -52.52 -23.45 47.05
CA GLU A 5 -53.08 -24.27 48.13
C GLU A 5 -54.58 -24.00 48.38
N SER A 6 -55.06 -22.82 48.03
CA SER A 6 -56.50 -22.52 48.00
C SER A 6 -57.06 -22.92 46.63
N SER A 7 -57.51 -24.17 46.48
CA SER A 7 -58.20 -24.66 45.27
C SER A 7 -59.63 -24.09 45.13
N ALA A 8 -59.86 -22.86 45.60
CA ALA A 8 -61.03 -22.11 45.18
C ALA A 8 -60.79 -21.78 43.72
N ASP A 9 -61.65 -22.31 42.84
CA ASP A 9 -61.51 -22.10 41.42
C ASP A 9 -61.55 -20.59 41.17
N LEU A 10 -60.58 -20.02 40.46
CA LEU A 10 -60.50 -18.56 40.22
C LEU A 10 -61.78 -18.04 39.55
N ALA A 11 -62.52 -18.93 38.90
CA ALA A 11 -63.86 -18.71 38.37
C ALA A 11 -64.88 -18.35 39.47
N ASP A 12 -64.82 -18.98 40.64
CA ASP A 12 -65.73 -18.71 41.78
C ASP A 12 -65.50 -17.32 42.38
N LEU A 13 -64.27 -16.80 42.25
CA LEU A 13 -63.90 -15.44 42.64
C LEU A 13 -64.28 -14.39 41.57
N GLY A 14 -64.81 -14.82 40.41
CA GLY A 14 -65.17 -13.94 39.30
C GLY A 14 -63.98 -13.23 38.65
N LEU A 15 -62.76 -13.73 38.85
CA LEU A 15 -61.55 -13.12 38.29
C LEU A 15 -61.47 -13.42 36.80
N THR A 16 -61.13 -12.40 36.01
CA THR A 16 -60.90 -12.54 34.58
C THR A 16 -59.58 -11.89 34.20
N PHE A 17 -58.83 -12.57 33.33
CA PHE A 17 -57.56 -12.10 32.83
C PHE A 17 -57.73 -11.61 31.40
N ARG A 18 -57.12 -10.47 31.09
CA ARG A 18 -57.11 -9.89 29.74
C ARG A 18 -55.80 -9.17 29.52
N LEU A 19 -55.15 -9.45 28.40
CA LEU A 19 -53.92 -8.79 28.01
C LEU A 19 -54.24 -7.55 27.20
N HIS A 20 -53.58 -6.45 27.53
CA HIS A 20 -53.62 -5.21 26.76
C HIS A 20 -52.38 -5.15 25.86
N LEU A 21 -52.61 -5.14 24.55
CA LEU A 21 -51.56 -5.17 23.55
C LEU A 21 -51.57 -3.87 22.75
N THR A 22 -50.43 -3.20 22.74
CA THR A 22 -50.23 -1.97 21.97
C THR A 22 -49.18 -2.18 20.90
N ASN A 23 -49.49 -1.79 19.67
CA ASN A 23 -48.53 -1.71 18.57
C ASN A 23 -48.77 -0.42 17.81
N MET A 24 -48.25 0.68 18.34
CA MET A 24 -48.53 2.03 17.85
C MET A 24 -48.14 2.25 16.39
N TYR A 25 -47.14 1.53 15.87
CA TYR A 25 -46.75 1.67 14.47
C TYR A 25 -47.82 1.11 13.53
N TRP A 26 -48.38 -0.06 13.83
CA TRP A 26 -49.40 -0.71 13.00
C TRP A 26 -50.82 -0.26 13.31
N LEU A 27 -51.16 -0.15 14.59
CA LEU A 27 -52.50 0.10 15.09
C LEU A 27 -52.75 1.56 15.49
N GLY A 28 -51.71 2.40 15.53
CA GLY A 28 -51.86 3.80 15.93
C GLY A 28 -52.43 3.93 17.33
N ARG A 29 -53.54 4.65 17.47
CA ARG A 29 -54.25 4.83 18.76
C ARG A 29 -55.10 3.62 19.19
N TYR A 30 -55.28 2.63 18.31
CA TYR A 30 -56.09 1.47 18.61
C TYR A 30 -55.31 0.50 19.51
N SER A 31 -55.95 0.10 20.60
CA SER A 31 -55.44 -0.95 21.48
C SER A 31 -56.12 -2.27 21.15
N LEU A 32 -55.35 -3.34 21.12
CA LEU A 32 -55.88 -4.69 21.03
C LEU A 32 -55.97 -5.30 22.41
N PHE A 33 -56.91 -6.23 22.55
CA PHE A 33 -57.06 -6.97 23.77
C PHE A 33 -57.33 -8.44 23.46
N THR A 34 -56.79 -9.32 24.27
CA THR A 34 -57.11 -10.75 24.18
C THR A 34 -58.53 -11.04 24.68
N PRO A 35 -59.07 -12.23 24.36
CA PRO A 35 -60.25 -12.75 25.03
C PRO A 35 -60.13 -12.70 26.56
N HIS A 36 -61.28 -12.67 27.23
CA HIS A 36 -61.34 -12.84 28.67
C HIS A 36 -61.14 -14.33 29.00
N GLU A 37 -60.11 -14.62 29.79
CA GLU A 37 -59.83 -15.96 30.27
C GLU A 37 -60.12 -16.04 31.78
N HIS A 38 -60.78 -17.12 32.20
CA HIS A 38 -61.14 -17.35 33.61
C HIS A 38 -60.03 -18.10 34.37
N THR A 39 -59.09 -18.72 33.64
CA THR A 39 -57.94 -19.41 34.23
C THR A 39 -56.65 -18.66 33.92
N LEU A 40 -55.79 -18.56 34.92
CA LEU A 40 -54.49 -17.89 34.76
C LEU A 40 -53.62 -18.63 33.73
N ASP A 41 -53.64 -19.95 33.72
CA ASP A 41 -52.83 -20.76 32.80
C ASP A 41 -53.22 -20.52 31.33
N ALA A 42 -54.52 -20.41 31.02
CA ALA A 42 -54.99 -20.07 29.68
C ALA A 42 -54.56 -18.66 29.26
N ALA A 43 -54.55 -17.69 30.18
CA ALA A 43 -54.06 -16.33 29.91
C ALA A 43 -52.53 -16.25 29.74
N LEU A 44 -51.79 -17.13 30.41
CA LEU A 44 -50.32 -17.16 30.35
C LEU A 44 -49.80 -17.69 29.02
N VAL A 45 -50.54 -18.57 28.33
CA VAL A 45 -50.15 -19.09 27.00
C VAL A 45 -49.98 -17.95 25.95
N PRO A 46 -50.99 -17.11 25.67
CA PRO A 46 -50.82 -15.99 24.74
C PRO A 46 -49.85 -14.96 25.31
N TRP A 47 -49.81 -14.74 26.63
CA TRP A 47 -48.86 -13.81 27.24
C TRP A 47 -47.41 -14.17 26.93
N ARG A 48 -47.02 -15.44 27.09
CA ARG A 48 -45.66 -15.91 26.76
C ARG A 48 -45.35 -15.71 25.28
N ARG A 49 -46.28 -16.06 24.39
CA ARG A 49 -46.12 -15.87 22.93
C ARG A 49 -45.92 -14.39 22.58
N PHE A 50 -46.71 -13.48 23.14
CA PHE A 50 -46.52 -12.04 22.91
C PHE A 50 -45.26 -11.49 23.57
N ALA A 51 -44.89 -11.97 24.75
CA ALA A 51 -43.66 -11.57 25.43
C ALA A 51 -42.43 -11.93 24.58
N GLU A 52 -42.39 -13.13 24.00
CA GLU A 52 -41.32 -13.54 23.07
C GLU A 52 -41.26 -12.64 21.83
N LEU A 53 -42.42 -12.33 21.24
CA LEU A 53 -42.49 -11.43 20.09
C LEU A 53 -42.04 -10.01 20.43
N GLN A 54 -42.39 -9.50 21.61
CA GLN A 54 -41.92 -8.19 22.10
C GLN A 54 -40.42 -8.22 22.38
N ASP A 55 -39.93 -9.28 23.01
CA ASP A 55 -38.52 -9.47 23.30
C ASP A 55 -37.66 -9.48 22.04
N ARG A 56 -38.13 -10.08 20.94
CA ARG A 56 -37.44 -10.03 19.63
C ARG A 56 -37.23 -8.60 19.13
N LEU A 57 -38.20 -7.71 19.36
CA LEU A 57 -38.06 -6.29 18.99
C LEU A 57 -37.15 -5.52 19.94
N VAL A 58 -37.11 -5.87 21.23
CA VAL A 58 -36.39 -5.11 22.26
C VAL A 58 -34.94 -5.59 22.41
N ARG A 59 -34.69 -6.90 22.40
CA ARG A 59 -33.41 -7.51 22.81
C ARG A 59 -32.27 -7.35 21.80
N ARG A 60 -32.53 -7.03 20.53
CA ARG A 60 -31.47 -6.97 19.49
C ARG A 60 -30.35 -5.94 19.70
N ARG A 61 -30.39 -5.08 20.74
CA ARG A 61 -29.27 -4.17 21.06
C ARG A 61 -29.01 -3.90 22.55
N ASN A 62 -29.83 -4.43 23.47
CA ASN A 62 -29.65 -4.23 24.91
C ASN A 62 -28.56 -5.15 25.52
N SER A 63 -27.80 -5.88 24.71
CA SER A 63 -26.59 -6.60 25.12
C SER A 63 -25.34 -5.70 25.24
N LEU A 64 -25.51 -4.36 25.26
CA LEU A 64 -24.47 -3.45 25.74
C LEU A 64 -24.52 -3.43 27.28
N PRO A 65 -23.45 -3.85 27.99
CA PRO A 65 -23.42 -3.86 29.45
C PRO A 65 -23.60 -2.42 29.97
N GLY A 66 -24.63 -2.19 30.80
CA GLY A 66 -24.81 -0.93 31.54
C GLY A 66 -25.90 0.02 31.04
N GLY A 67 -26.63 -0.31 29.97
CA GLY A 67 -27.74 0.52 29.50
C GLY A 67 -29.00 0.32 30.35
N ARG A 68 -29.31 1.26 31.27
CA ARG A 68 -30.62 1.31 31.95
C ARG A 68 -31.72 1.27 30.89
N ALA A 69 -32.55 0.22 30.94
CA ALA A 69 -33.74 0.08 30.12
C ALA A 69 -34.74 1.17 30.55
N LEU A 70 -34.63 2.35 29.95
CA LEU A 70 -35.68 3.35 30.02
C LEU A 70 -36.90 2.74 29.34
N GLY A 71 -37.87 2.38 30.18
CA GLY A 71 -39.14 1.82 29.81
C GLY A 71 -39.86 2.66 28.76
N MET A 72 -40.72 1.97 28.01
CA MET A 72 -41.46 2.46 26.86
C MET A 72 -40.58 2.86 25.68
N CYS A 73 -40.45 1.93 24.73
CA CYS A 73 -39.98 2.24 23.39
C CYS A 73 -40.91 3.30 22.77
N HIS A 74 -40.54 4.57 22.86
CA HIS A 74 -41.23 5.61 22.13
C HIS A 74 -41.21 5.26 20.64
N HIS A 75 -42.40 5.20 20.06
CA HIS A 75 -42.82 5.09 18.64
C HIS A 75 -41.83 5.61 17.58
N THR A 76 -41.05 6.64 17.90
CA THR A 76 -40.01 7.21 17.03
C THR A 76 -38.81 6.28 16.86
N HIS A 77 -38.56 5.37 17.80
CA HIS A 77 -37.41 4.48 17.80
C HIS A 77 -37.62 3.18 17.03
N THR A 78 -38.86 2.79 16.70
CA THR A 78 -39.12 1.49 16.07
C THR A 78 -38.45 1.40 14.69
N LEU A 79 -38.65 2.39 13.83
CA LEU A 79 -38.00 2.47 12.51
C LEU A 79 -36.50 2.82 12.58
N LEU A 80 -36.04 3.47 13.66
CA LEU A 80 -34.61 3.70 13.86
C LEU A 80 -33.85 2.41 14.22
N ARG A 81 -34.56 1.40 14.75
CA ARG A 81 -33.98 0.14 15.24
C ARG A 81 -34.19 -1.02 14.28
N HIS A 82 -35.30 -1.04 13.56
CA HIS A 82 -35.71 -2.12 12.68
C HIS A 82 -35.95 -1.61 11.27
N THR A 83 -35.57 -2.40 10.27
CA THR A 83 -35.88 -2.09 8.88
C THR A 83 -37.38 -2.33 8.60
N PRO A 84 -37.97 -1.66 7.60
CA PRO A 84 -39.38 -1.88 7.26
C PRO A 84 -39.74 -3.37 7.03
N PRO A 85 -38.93 -4.18 6.30
CA PRO A 85 -39.20 -5.61 6.16
C PRO A 85 -39.18 -6.38 7.47
N GLN A 86 -38.34 -5.99 8.44
CA GLN A 86 -38.32 -6.63 9.76
C GLN A 86 -39.59 -6.32 10.55
N LEU A 87 -40.13 -5.11 10.41
CA LEU A 87 -41.38 -4.72 11.04
C LEU A 87 -42.59 -5.41 10.42
N GLU A 88 -42.58 -5.64 9.11
CA GLU A 88 -43.60 -6.40 8.40
C GLU A 88 -43.60 -7.87 8.82
N ALA A 89 -42.42 -8.51 8.87
CA ALA A 89 -42.30 -9.89 9.34
C ALA A 89 -42.77 -10.03 10.80
N HIS A 90 -42.33 -9.12 11.67
CA HIS A 90 -42.77 -9.10 13.07
C HIS A 90 -44.28 -8.90 13.20
N TRP A 91 -44.85 -8.02 12.39
CA TRP A 91 -46.28 -7.78 12.37
C TRP A 91 -47.08 -9.00 11.95
N SER A 92 -46.62 -9.72 10.92
CA SER A 92 -47.26 -10.97 10.50
C SER A 92 -47.30 -11.99 11.63
N GLU A 93 -46.17 -12.22 12.31
CA GLU A 93 -46.11 -13.13 13.45
C GLU A 93 -47.02 -12.68 14.60
N PHE A 94 -47.06 -11.38 14.89
CA PHE A 94 -47.92 -10.80 15.92
C PHE A 94 -49.42 -10.91 15.56
N HIS A 95 -49.76 -10.63 14.30
CA HIS A 95 -51.12 -10.74 13.77
C HIS A 95 -51.61 -12.18 13.91
N ASP A 96 -50.83 -13.16 13.48
CA ASP A 96 -51.22 -14.57 13.52
C ASP A 96 -51.35 -15.06 14.97
N ALA A 97 -50.41 -14.70 15.85
CA ALA A 97 -50.51 -15.02 17.27
C ALA A 97 -51.78 -14.44 17.93
N TYR A 98 -52.17 -13.24 17.53
CA TYR A 98 -53.39 -12.61 18.04
C TYR A 98 -54.66 -13.25 17.50
N VAL A 99 -54.70 -13.57 16.20
CA VAL A 99 -55.83 -14.27 15.60
C VAL A 99 -55.98 -15.67 16.21
N ASP A 100 -54.87 -16.41 16.35
CA ASP A 100 -54.86 -17.74 16.98
C ASP A 100 -55.40 -17.71 18.42
N ALA A 101 -55.05 -16.68 19.21
CA ALA A 101 -55.56 -16.52 20.57
C ALA A 101 -57.09 -16.34 20.60
N TRP A 102 -57.67 -15.59 19.66
CA TRP A 102 -59.13 -15.43 19.57
C TRP A 102 -59.84 -16.67 19.03
N VAL A 103 -59.21 -17.40 18.11
CA VAL A 103 -59.72 -18.67 17.58
C VAL A 103 -59.74 -19.74 18.68
N ALA A 104 -58.71 -19.80 19.52
CA ALA A 104 -58.66 -20.71 20.67
C ALA A 104 -59.84 -20.49 21.64
N SER A 105 -60.32 -19.25 21.79
CA SER A 105 -61.53 -18.92 22.58
C SER A 105 -62.83 -18.99 21.76
N GLY A 106 -62.82 -19.65 20.60
CA GLY A 106 -64.01 -19.98 19.80
C GLY A 106 -64.54 -18.87 18.89
N LYS A 107 -63.76 -17.82 18.61
CA LYS A 107 -64.17 -16.78 17.64
C LYS A 107 -63.78 -17.15 16.21
N ASP A 108 -64.57 -16.64 15.27
CA ASP A 108 -64.29 -16.76 13.84
C ASP A 108 -62.98 -16.05 13.44
N ARG A 109 -62.12 -16.78 12.72
CA ARG A 109 -60.78 -16.33 12.32
C ARG A 109 -60.86 -15.10 11.42
N ASP A 110 -61.76 -15.14 10.43
CA ASP A 110 -61.88 -14.11 9.40
C ASP A 110 -62.49 -12.81 9.93
N ALA A 111 -63.44 -12.90 10.85
CA ALA A 111 -64.00 -11.75 11.55
C ALA A 111 -62.93 -11.01 12.38
N VAL A 112 -62.09 -11.74 13.11
CA VAL A 112 -61.01 -11.15 13.92
C VAL A 112 -59.92 -10.55 13.03
N ALA A 113 -59.46 -11.28 12.02
CA ALA A 113 -58.48 -10.77 11.05
C ALA A 113 -59.01 -9.53 10.30
N GLY A 114 -60.28 -9.55 9.88
CA GLY A 114 -60.96 -8.42 9.24
C GLY A 114 -61.00 -7.17 10.12
N ARG A 115 -61.25 -7.32 11.43
CA ARG A 115 -61.21 -6.21 12.38
C ARG A 115 -59.81 -5.61 12.49
N ILE A 116 -58.76 -6.43 12.57
CA ILE A 116 -57.37 -5.94 12.66
C ILE A 116 -56.98 -5.22 11.37
N ARG A 117 -57.33 -5.77 10.19
CA ARG A 117 -57.10 -5.11 8.89
C ARG A 117 -57.67 -3.69 8.86
N ARG A 118 -58.91 -3.50 9.32
CA ARG A 118 -59.53 -2.16 9.41
C ARG A 118 -58.72 -1.19 10.28
N TYR A 119 -58.14 -1.65 11.40
CA TYR A 119 -57.27 -0.80 12.24
C TYR A 119 -55.95 -0.46 11.55
N VAL A 120 -55.35 -1.42 10.83
CA VAL A 120 -54.11 -1.21 10.07
C VAL A 120 -54.31 -0.25 8.89
N GLU A 121 -55.45 -0.36 8.21
CA GLU A 121 -55.88 0.53 7.13
C GLU A 121 -56.18 1.93 7.65
N ALA A 122 -56.92 2.07 8.75
CA ALA A 122 -57.20 3.36 9.37
C ALA A 122 -55.93 4.10 9.83
N ASN A 123 -54.83 3.38 10.04
CA ASN A 123 -53.54 3.93 10.44
C ASN A 123 -52.52 4.03 9.27
N SER A 124 -52.94 3.81 8.01
CA SER A 124 -52.06 3.83 6.83
C SER A 124 -51.31 5.16 6.68
N SER A 125 -52.01 6.30 6.74
CA SER A 125 -51.42 7.63 6.55
C SER A 125 -50.41 8.00 7.64
N TYR A 126 -50.51 7.42 8.84
CA TYR A 126 -49.48 7.57 9.86
C TYR A 126 -48.23 6.75 9.52
N ARG A 127 -48.40 5.51 9.07
CA ARG A 127 -47.29 4.65 8.63
C ARG A 127 -46.54 5.25 7.45
N GLU A 128 -47.26 5.78 6.46
CA GLU A 128 -46.67 6.45 5.29
C GLU A 128 -45.79 7.63 5.71
N ARG A 129 -46.31 8.56 6.52
CA ARG A 129 -45.51 9.70 7.04
C ARG A 129 -44.27 9.25 7.83
N ARG A 130 -44.40 8.15 8.59
CA ARG A 130 -43.26 7.58 9.33
C ARG A 130 -42.24 6.94 8.41
N MET A 131 -42.68 6.27 7.35
CA MET A 131 -41.83 5.71 6.30
C MET A 131 -41.10 6.81 5.53
N GLU A 132 -41.79 7.87 5.13
CA GLU A 132 -41.19 9.05 4.48
C GLU A 132 -40.11 9.69 5.38
N SER A 133 -40.44 9.89 6.66
CA SER A 133 -39.49 10.44 7.63
C SER A 133 -38.26 9.55 7.79
N TRP A 134 -38.45 8.23 7.88
CA TRP A 134 -37.34 7.27 7.95
C TRP A 134 -36.49 7.30 6.68
N ASN A 135 -37.10 7.29 5.50
CA ASN A 135 -36.42 7.41 4.21
C ASN A 135 -35.60 8.70 4.14
N ALA A 136 -36.17 9.84 4.53
CA ALA A 136 -35.47 11.12 4.56
C ALA A 136 -34.25 11.10 5.49
N VAL A 137 -34.37 10.48 6.67
CA VAL A 137 -33.25 10.33 7.61
C VAL A 137 -32.16 9.41 7.03
N ARG A 138 -32.54 8.30 6.39
CA ARG A 138 -31.60 7.36 5.77
C ARG A 138 -30.86 8.00 4.59
N MET A 139 -31.57 8.69 3.69
CA MET A 139 -30.95 9.41 2.58
C MET A 139 -29.94 10.45 3.06
N ARG A 140 -30.29 11.26 4.07
CA ARG A 140 -29.35 12.23 4.67
C ARG A 140 -28.12 11.56 5.28
N GLN A 141 -28.30 10.38 5.89
CA GLN A 141 -27.18 9.64 6.45
C GLN A 141 -26.28 9.07 5.36
N GLU A 142 -26.86 8.51 4.29
CA GLU A 142 -26.13 8.01 3.13
C GLU A 142 -25.37 9.13 2.41
N GLU A 143 -25.99 10.30 2.21
CA GLU A 143 -25.33 11.48 1.64
C GLU A 143 -24.12 11.91 2.49
N ARG A 144 -24.26 11.95 3.82
CA ARG A 144 -23.15 12.25 4.73
C ARG A 144 -22.01 11.23 4.59
N ASP A 145 -22.35 9.95 4.47
CA ASP A 145 -21.35 8.89 4.35
C ASP A 145 -20.67 8.90 2.97
N GLN A 146 -21.39 9.24 1.90
CA GLN A 146 -20.84 9.49 0.56
C GLN A 146 -19.86 10.68 0.57
N VAL A 147 -20.26 11.82 1.16
CA VAL A 147 -19.38 13.00 1.29
C VAL A 147 -18.12 12.65 2.09
N ARG A 148 -18.24 11.87 3.16
CA ARG A 148 -17.09 11.39 3.94
C ARG A 148 -16.19 10.48 3.12
N ALA A 149 -16.76 9.56 2.35
CA ALA A 149 -16.01 8.66 1.48
C ALA A 149 -15.24 9.45 0.41
N GLN A 150 -15.88 10.41 -0.26
CA GLN A 150 -15.26 11.28 -1.25
C GLN A 150 -14.10 12.10 -0.65
N LYS A 151 -14.29 12.69 0.54
CA LYS A 151 -13.21 13.43 1.24
C LYS A 151 -12.03 12.53 1.59
N ARG A 152 -12.28 11.28 2.02
CA ARG A 152 -11.24 10.29 2.29
C ARG A 152 -10.48 9.92 1.01
N ALA A 153 -11.20 9.68 -0.08
CA ALA A 153 -10.62 9.36 -1.39
C ALA A 153 -9.74 10.51 -1.91
N ALA A 154 -10.23 11.75 -1.91
CA ALA A 154 -9.46 12.92 -2.32
C ALA A 154 -8.19 13.13 -1.46
N THR A 155 -8.29 12.88 -0.15
CA THR A 155 -7.13 12.94 0.75
C THR A 155 -6.12 11.84 0.44
N ALA A 156 -6.58 10.63 0.14
CA ALA A 156 -5.72 9.51 -0.25
C ALA A 156 -5.00 9.80 -1.58
N GLN A 157 -5.70 10.34 -2.57
CA GLN A 157 -5.14 10.73 -3.86
C GLN A 157 -4.04 11.79 -3.69
N ARG A 158 -4.29 12.87 -2.95
CA ARG A 158 -3.27 13.89 -2.66
C ARG A 158 -2.04 13.32 -1.96
N ARG A 159 -2.21 12.30 -1.12
CA ARG A 159 -1.08 11.60 -0.47
C ARG A 159 -0.31 10.75 -1.47
N ALA A 160 -0.98 10.10 -2.41
CA ALA A 160 -0.36 9.34 -3.48
C ALA A 160 0.48 10.26 -4.39
N GLU A 161 -0.11 11.35 -4.89
CA GLU A 161 0.58 12.35 -5.71
C GLU A 161 1.83 12.91 -5.02
N ARG A 162 1.73 13.24 -3.72
CA ARG A 162 2.89 13.69 -2.93
C ARG A 162 3.99 12.63 -2.81
N ARG A 163 3.63 11.34 -2.74
CA ARG A 163 4.60 10.24 -2.70
C ARG A 163 5.27 10.08 -4.06
N GLU A 164 4.51 10.18 -5.14
CA GLU A 164 5.03 10.13 -6.51
C GLU A 164 5.99 11.28 -6.79
N CYS A 165 5.62 12.53 -6.47
CA CYS A 165 6.52 13.68 -6.60
C CYS A 165 7.82 13.50 -5.80
N LYS A 166 7.73 12.97 -4.58
CA LYS A 166 8.93 12.66 -3.77
C LYS A 166 9.76 11.52 -4.37
N SER A 167 9.12 10.54 -5.01
CA SER A 167 9.81 9.45 -5.69
C SER A 167 10.58 9.98 -6.90
N MET A 168 9.92 10.76 -7.77
CA MET A 168 10.54 11.39 -8.94
C MET A 168 11.72 12.28 -8.52
N ALA A 169 11.54 13.15 -7.53
CA ALA A 169 12.61 14.03 -7.04
C ALA A 169 13.84 13.24 -6.51
N ARG A 170 13.61 12.08 -5.88
CA ARG A 170 14.70 11.19 -5.43
C ARG A 170 15.40 10.52 -6.59
N GLU A 171 14.67 10.12 -7.62
CA GLU A 171 15.22 9.54 -8.83
C GLU A 171 16.06 10.57 -9.60
N ASP A 172 15.56 11.79 -9.77
CA ASP A 172 16.29 12.90 -10.38
C ASP A 172 17.57 13.22 -9.62
N ALA A 173 17.51 13.31 -8.29
CA ALA A 173 18.69 13.53 -7.46
C ALA A 173 19.75 12.43 -7.65
N ARG A 174 19.32 11.16 -7.72
CA ARG A 174 20.23 10.03 -8.02
C ARG A 174 20.79 10.13 -9.43
N GLY A 175 19.98 10.53 -10.41
CA GLY A 175 20.39 10.76 -11.80
C GLY A 175 21.46 11.84 -11.90
N LEU A 176 21.29 12.97 -11.21
CA LEU A 176 22.28 14.05 -11.14
C LEU A 176 23.59 13.58 -10.51
N LEU A 177 23.53 12.84 -9.40
CA LEU A 177 24.73 12.28 -8.77
C LEU A 177 25.48 11.30 -9.69
N ARG A 178 24.75 10.46 -10.45
CA ARG A 178 25.36 9.58 -11.45
C ARG A 178 26.04 10.38 -12.55
N ARG A 179 25.36 11.36 -13.15
CA ARG A 179 25.95 12.24 -14.17
C ARG A 179 27.21 12.96 -13.68
N GLN A 180 27.22 13.41 -12.43
CA GLN A 180 28.40 14.04 -11.83
C GLN A 180 29.57 13.05 -11.67
N ARG A 181 29.29 11.82 -11.22
CA ARG A 181 30.30 10.76 -11.12
C ARG A 181 30.85 10.38 -12.48
N ASP A 182 29.99 10.21 -13.47
CA ASP A 182 30.37 9.88 -14.84
C ASP A 182 31.22 11.01 -15.44
N GLY A 183 30.83 12.28 -15.23
CA GLY A 183 31.61 13.44 -15.64
C GLY A 183 33.02 13.46 -15.02
N LYS A 184 33.14 13.15 -13.71
CA LYS A 184 34.44 13.02 -13.04
C LYS A 184 35.27 11.84 -13.58
N ALA A 185 34.64 10.70 -13.84
CA ALA A 185 35.30 9.52 -14.42
C ALA A 185 35.84 9.83 -15.83
N VAL A 186 35.04 10.48 -16.67
CA VAL A 186 35.44 10.93 -18.02
C VAL A 186 36.58 11.94 -17.94
N ALA A 187 36.51 12.93 -17.04
CA ALA A 187 37.59 13.90 -16.84
C ALA A 187 38.89 13.22 -16.38
N GLY A 188 38.81 12.26 -15.45
CA GLY A 188 39.95 11.46 -14.99
C GLY A 188 40.56 10.61 -16.10
N ALA A 189 39.73 9.94 -16.91
CA ALA A 189 40.16 9.18 -18.07
C ALA A 189 40.88 10.08 -19.09
N ARG A 190 40.32 11.26 -19.39
CA ARG A 190 40.95 12.26 -20.26
C ARG A 190 42.32 12.70 -19.75
N ALA A 191 42.44 13.01 -18.46
CA ALA A 191 43.71 13.40 -17.85
C ALA A 191 44.76 12.28 -17.93
N LYS A 192 44.34 11.01 -17.74
CA LYS A 192 45.22 9.84 -17.88
C LYS A 192 45.71 9.68 -19.32
N LEU A 193 44.82 9.82 -20.31
CA LEU A 193 45.18 9.80 -21.72
C LEU A 193 46.16 10.92 -22.08
N GLN A 194 45.92 12.15 -21.61
CA GLN A 194 46.84 13.27 -21.82
C GLN A 194 48.24 12.97 -21.26
N LYS A 195 48.34 12.43 -20.03
CA LYS A 195 49.63 12.02 -19.44
C LYS A 195 50.35 10.97 -20.29
N LEU A 196 49.62 9.98 -20.81
CA LEU A 196 50.18 8.94 -21.69
C LEU A 196 50.70 9.55 -22.99
N VAL A 197 49.93 10.44 -23.63
CA VAL A 197 50.34 11.16 -24.84
C VAL A 197 51.61 11.97 -24.58
N SER A 198 51.67 12.76 -23.50
CA SER A 198 52.86 13.55 -23.15
C SER A 198 54.08 12.67 -22.82
N ARG A 199 53.87 11.48 -22.25
CA ARG A 199 54.97 10.51 -22.01
C ARG A 199 55.48 9.93 -23.32
N TRP A 200 54.56 9.55 -24.22
CA TRP A 200 54.89 9.02 -25.54
C TRP A 200 55.65 10.06 -26.38
N GLN A 201 55.16 11.30 -26.45
CA GLN A 201 55.84 12.41 -27.13
C GLN A 201 57.27 12.64 -26.61
N ARG A 202 57.47 12.61 -25.28
CA ARG A 202 58.81 12.71 -24.68
C ARG A 202 59.71 11.53 -25.05
N SER A 203 59.14 10.32 -25.09
CA SER A 203 59.87 9.12 -25.52
C SER A 203 60.28 9.21 -26.99
N GLU A 204 59.38 9.65 -27.87
CA GLU A 204 59.66 9.87 -29.28
C GLU A 204 60.73 10.95 -29.49
N ALA A 205 60.64 12.09 -28.79
CA ALA A 205 61.68 13.11 -28.83
C ALA A 205 63.06 12.58 -28.42
N ARG A 206 63.12 11.74 -27.36
CA ARG A 206 64.38 11.09 -26.95
C ARG A 206 64.89 10.10 -27.99
N ARG A 207 64.02 9.31 -28.60
CA ARG A 207 64.39 8.38 -29.70
C ARG A 207 64.96 9.17 -30.88
N GLU A 208 64.32 10.27 -31.25
CA GLU A 208 64.78 11.11 -32.35
C GLU A 208 66.12 11.77 -32.02
N LEU A 209 66.32 12.27 -30.79
CA LEU A 209 67.62 12.77 -30.34
C LEU A 209 68.71 11.70 -30.39
N ARG A 210 68.41 10.46 -29.97
CA ARG A 210 69.35 9.33 -30.08
C ARG A 210 69.67 9.00 -31.53
N ARG A 211 68.68 9.01 -32.43
CA ARG A 211 68.89 8.83 -33.88
C ARG A 211 69.76 9.95 -34.46
N ARG A 212 69.54 11.20 -34.05
CA ARG A 212 70.38 12.34 -34.46
C ARG A 212 71.81 12.22 -33.93
N ALA A 213 71.98 11.85 -32.67
CA ALA A 213 73.29 11.64 -32.06
C ALA A 213 74.04 10.48 -32.74
N GLY A 214 73.36 9.35 -33.00
CA GLY A 214 73.92 8.22 -33.73
C GLY A 214 74.38 8.61 -35.14
N ARG A 215 73.54 9.32 -35.90
CA ARG A 215 73.93 9.86 -37.22
C ARG A 215 75.15 10.78 -37.14
N ALA A 216 75.20 11.68 -36.15
CA ALA A 216 76.34 12.57 -35.95
C ALA A 216 77.62 11.82 -35.54
N GLU A 217 77.50 10.74 -34.75
CA GLU A 217 78.63 9.90 -34.35
C GLU A 217 79.15 9.05 -35.52
N GLU A 218 78.26 8.50 -36.34
CA GLU A 218 78.60 7.83 -37.60
C GLU A 218 79.35 8.78 -38.54
N GLU A 219 78.87 10.01 -38.68
CA GLU A 219 79.52 11.05 -39.47
C GLU A 219 80.92 11.40 -38.92
N ARG A 220 81.04 11.60 -37.60
CA ARG A 220 82.34 11.81 -36.94
C ARG A 220 83.28 10.62 -37.13
N SER A 221 82.77 9.40 -37.03
CA SER A 221 83.55 8.17 -37.23
C SER A 221 84.02 8.05 -38.67
N ARG A 222 83.16 8.38 -39.64
CA ARG A 222 83.50 8.44 -41.07
C ARG A 222 84.59 9.48 -41.33
N LEU A 223 84.46 10.68 -40.77
CA LEU A 223 85.48 11.73 -40.85
C LEU A 223 86.80 11.31 -40.21
N ARG A 224 86.77 10.64 -39.05
CA ARG A 224 87.97 10.07 -38.40
C ARG A 224 88.65 9.02 -39.28
N ARG A 225 87.88 8.10 -39.86
CA ARG A 225 88.41 7.09 -40.81
C ARG A 225 89.03 7.74 -42.05
N GLN A 226 88.36 8.75 -42.63
CA GLN A 226 88.91 9.51 -43.75
C GLN A 226 90.22 10.22 -43.38
N ARG A 227 90.28 10.86 -42.20
CA ARG A 227 91.51 11.50 -41.70
C ARG A 227 92.62 10.47 -41.44
N ALA A 228 92.30 9.34 -40.82
CA ALA A 228 93.25 8.26 -40.59
C ALA A 228 93.81 7.72 -41.91
N ALA A 229 92.93 7.41 -42.88
CA ALA A 229 93.33 6.97 -44.22
C ALA A 229 94.14 8.03 -44.98
N ARG A 230 93.90 9.33 -44.74
CA ARG A 230 94.73 10.42 -45.28
C ARG A 230 96.09 10.48 -44.61
N ASN A 231 96.15 10.36 -43.29
CA ASN A 231 97.38 10.36 -42.52
C ASN A 231 98.24 9.12 -42.82
N GLU A 232 97.63 7.95 -43.02
CA GLU A 232 98.34 6.74 -43.47
C GLU A 232 98.90 6.91 -44.87
N ARG A 233 98.14 7.48 -45.81
CA ARG A 233 98.66 7.84 -47.14
C ARG A 233 99.83 8.82 -47.05
N TRP A 234 99.73 9.84 -46.21
CA TRP A 234 100.82 10.79 -45.96
C TRP A 234 102.05 10.12 -45.35
N ARG A 235 101.86 9.25 -44.34
CA ARG A 235 102.93 8.43 -43.75
C ARG A 235 103.55 7.47 -44.74
N TRP A 236 102.77 6.89 -45.66
CA TRP A 236 103.28 6.00 -46.70
C TRP A 236 104.12 6.78 -47.73
N LEU A 237 103.65 7.98 -48.13
CA LEU A 237 104.42 8.90 -48.98
C LEU A 237 105.75 9.32 -48.31
N HIS A 238 105.77 9.52 -46.99
CA HIS A 238 106.98 9.88 -46.24
C HIS A 238 107.75 8.70 -45.62
N ARG A 239 107.28 7.46 -45.76
CA ARG A 239 108.05 6.26 -45.38
C ARG A 239 109.25 6.03 -46.29
N ARG A 240 109.32 6.78 -47.40
CA ARG A 240 110.43 6.86 -48.34
C ARG A 240 111.13 8.22 -48.30
N ASP A 241 111.19 8.85 -47.13
CA ASP A 241 112.36 9.69 -46.87
C ASP A 241 113.56 8.74 -46.71
N LEU A 242 114.14 8.42 -47.87
CA LEU A 242 115.45 7.79 -48.04
C LEU A 242 116.42 8.52 -47.11
N THR A 243 116.72 7.93 -45.96
CA THR A 243 117.83 8.40 -45.14
C THR A 243 119.10 8.22 -45.96
N MET A 244 119.89 9.30 -46.11
CA MET A 244 121.16 9.31 -46.86
C MET A 244 122.12 8.14 -46.53
N ALA A 245 121.96 7.51 -45.36
CA ALA A 245 122.72 6.34 -44.94
C ALA A 245 122.53 5.10 -45.83
N GLU A 246 121.41 4.96 -46.57
CA GLU A 246 121.21 3.85 -47.52
C GLU A 246 121.68 4.19 -48.95
N ILE A 247 121.93 5.47 -49.26
CA ILE A 247 122.50 5.90 -50.56
C ILE A 247 124.04 5.76 -50.57
N LEU A 248 124.68 5.77 -49.38
CA LEU A 248 126.13 5.68 -49.22
C LEU A 248 126.53 4.32 -48.60
N GLY A 249 126.50 3.28 -49.42
CA GLY A 249 126.86 1.92 -49.03
C GLY A 249 128.21 1.84 -48.32
N SER A 250 128.25 1.17 -47.18
CA SER A 250 129.48 0.70 -46.56
C SER A 250 129.21 -0.60 -45.80
N GLY A 251 129.66 -1.70 -46.39
CA GLY A 251 129.68 -3.01 -45.78
C GLY A 251 130.81 -3.15 -44.76
N SER A 252 130.54 -3.94 -43.73
CA SER A 252 131.44 -4.81 -42.95
C SER A 252 130.81 -4.97 -41.55
N ALA A 253 130.87 -6.09 -40.85
CA ALA A 253 131.13 -7.48 -41.19
C ALA A 253 130.73 -8.28 -39.93
N GLN A 254 130.16 -9.46 -40.16
CA GLN A 254 130.38 -10.72 -39.42
C GLN A 254 130.00 -10.92 -37.94
N LYS A 255 129.55 -12.18 -37.72
CA LYS A 255 129.56 -13.03 -36.51
C LYS A 255 128.48 -12.69 -35.46
N THR A 256 127.69 -13.62 -34.91
CA THR A 256 127.75 -15.10 -34.80
C THR A 256 126.42 -15.59 -34.18
N PRO A 257 126.01 -16.86 -34.37
CA PRO A 257 124.82 -17.48 -33.74
C PRO A 257 125.21 -18.10 -32.36
N PRO A 258 124.26 -18.54 -31.48
CA PRO A 258 123.58 -19.85 -31.61
C PRO A 258 122.12 -19.89 -31.04
N ALA A 259 121.26 -20.75 -31.58
CA ALA A 259 120.71 -21.99 -30.99
C ALA A 259 119.61 -21.83 -29.92
N GLU A 260 118.42 -22.37 -30.18
CA GLU A 260 117.86 -23.52 -29.44
C GLU A 260 116.41 -23.81 -29.90
N ARG A 261 116.24 -25.03 -30.47
CA ARG A 261 115.02 -25.82 -30.75
C ARG A 261 114.09 -25.43 -31.89
#